data_AF-A0A524AGY3-F1
#
_entry.id   AF-A0A524AGY3-F1
#
_cell.length_a   1.000
_cell.length_b   1.000
_cell.length_c   1.000
_cell.angle_alpha   90.00
_cell.angle_beta   90.00
_cell.angle_gamma   90.00
#
_symmetry.space_group_name_H-M   'P 1'
#
loop_
_entity.id
_entity.type
_entity.pdbx_description
1 polymer ?
#
loop_
_entity_poly.entity_id
_entity_poly.type
_entity_poly.pdbx_seq_one_letter_code
_entity_poly.pdbx_strand_id
1 'polypeptide(L)'
;MSVETIFEPLVRRKLFASPEEAARKLVRNYVLQQIATYRQQIAEFERRHGMDFEQFTRYTSERIALLRRANGQSDEERQRLAQAIMQDEDDWLEWKAAEDMLQSWLGLQEESPA
;
A
#
# COMPACT_ATOMS: atom_id res chain seq x y z
N MET A 1 9.91 2.33 -30.28
CA MET A 1 9.00 1.16 -30.31
C MET A 1 7.62 1.68 -29.98
N SER A 2 6.62 1.46 -30.83
CA SER A 2 5.26 1.97 -30.59
C SER A 2 4.45 0.97 -29.75
N VAL A 3 3.41 1.46 -29.05
CA VAL A 3 2.47 0.61 -28.32
C VAL A 3 1.81 -0.42 -29.26
N GLU A 4 1.55 -0.02 -30.51
CA GLU A 4 1.04 -0.91 -31.56
C GLU A 4 1.98 -2.08 -31.84
N THR A 5 3.29 -1.83 -31.95
CA THR A 5 4.27 -2.91 -32.25
C THR A 5 4.40 -3.92 -31.11
N ILE A 6 4.08 -3.54 -29.89
CA ILE A 6 4.06 -4.43 -28.71
C ILE A 6 2.83 -5.35 -28.75
N PHE A 7 1.66 -4.84 -29.12
CA PHE A 7 0.40 -5.59 -29.06
C PHE A 7 0.01 -6.31 -30.37
N GLU A 8 0.63 -5.95 -31.48
CA GLU A 8 0.44 -6.58 -32.79
C GLU A 8 0.49 -8.13 -32.76
N PRO A 9 1.42 -8.80 -32.03
CA PRO A 9 1.42 -10.25 -31.93
C PRO A 9 0.16 -10.83 -31.27
N LEU A 10 -0.46 -10.11 -30.34
CA LEU A 10 -1.68 -10.55 -29.65
C LEU A 10 -2.89 -10.47 -30.57
N VAL A 11 -2.96 -9.41 -31.39
CA VAL A 11 -4.02 -9.23 -32.39
C VAL A 11 -3.89 -10.28 -33.50
N ARG A 12 -2.68 -10.52 -34.01
CA ARG A 12 -2.42 -11.57 -35.02
C ARG A 12 -2.83 -12.96 -34.57
N ARG A 13 -2.73 -13.24 -33.27
CA ARG A 13 -3.18 -14.50 -32.64
C ARG A 13 -4.67 -14.51 -32.31
N LYS A 14 -5.42 -13.46 -32.68
CA LYS A 14 -6.86 -13.28 -32.39
C LYS A 14 -7.19 -13.30 -30.89
N LEU A 15 -6.26 -12.88 -30.04
CA LEU A 15 -6.51 -12.75 -28.60
C LEU A 15 -7.24 -11.44 -28.25
N PHE A 16 -7.07 -10.41 -29.09
CA PHE A 16 -7.75 -9.12 -29.00
C PHE A 16 -8.11 -8.64 -30.42
N ALA A 17 -9.14 -7.79 -30.55
CA ALA A 17 -9.57 -7.25 -31.84
C ALA A 17 -8.68 -6.11 -32.33
N SER A 18 -8.03 -5.37 -31.42
CA SER A 18 -7.09 -4.30 -31.77
C SER A 18 -5.99 -4.10 -30.72
N PRO A 19 -4.88 -3.42 -31.07
CA PRO A 19 -3.87 -3.02 -30.09
C PRO A 19 -4.44 -2.14 -28.98
N GLU A 20 -5.40 -1.27 -29.30
CA GLU A 20 -6.06 -0.40 -28.32
C GLU A 20 -6.92 -1.21 -27.34
N GLU A 21 -7.69 -2.19 -27.83
CA GLU A 21 -8.49 -3.06 -26.97
C GLU A 21 -7.59 -3.87 -26.02
N ALA A 22 -6.48 -4.41 -26.55
CA ALA A 22 -5.47 -5.10 -25.76
C ALA A 22 -4.91 -4.18 -24.67
N ALA A 23 -4.50 -2.96 -25.03
CA ALA A 23 -3.97 -1.99 -24.09
C ALA A 23 -5.00 -1.66 -22.99
N ARG A 24 -6.24 -1.34 -23.37
CA ARG A 24 -7.31 -1.00 -22.42
C ARG A 24 -7.58 -2.13 -21.43
N LYS A 25 -7.74 -3.36 -21.93
CA LYS A 25 -8.00 -4.54 -21.08
C LYS A 25 -6.84 -4.84 -20.14
N LEU A 26 -5.59 -4.76 -20.64
CA LEU A 26 -4.40 -5.05 -19.84
C LEU A 26 -4.13 -3.97 -18.78
N VAL A 27 -4.29 -2.69 -19.13
CA VAL A 27 -4.18 -1.58 -18.17
C VAL A 27 -5.25 -1.72 -17.09
N ARG A 28 -6.50 -1.96 -17.47
CA ARG A 28 -7.58 -2.18 -16.49
C ARG A 28 -7.28 -3.35 -15.56
N ASN A 29 -6.82 -4.48 -16.10
CA ASN A 29 -6.44 -5.63 -15.30
C ASN A 29 -5.28 -5.31 -14.33
N TYR A 30 -4.28 -4.55 -14.80
CA TYR A 30 -3.16 -4.12 -13.98
C TYR A 30 -3.61 -3.22 -12.82
N VAL A 31 -4.46 -2.22 -13.09
CA VAL A 31 -5.01 -1.33 -12.04
C VAL A 31 -5.76 -2.13 -10.98
N LEU A 32 -6.63 -3.06 -11.40
CA LEU A 32 -7.37 -3.92 -10.46
C LEU A 32 -6.44 -4.80 -9.62
N GLN A 33 -5.37 -5.32 -10.23
CA GLN A 33 -4.37 -6.10 -9.51
C GLN A 33 -3.61 -5.25 -8.48
N GLN A 34 -3.24 -4.01 -8.82
CA GLN A 34 -2.60 -3.10 -7.85
C GLN A 34 -3.52 -2.80 -6.67
N ILE A 35 -4.80 -2.48 -6.93
CA ILE A 35 -5.81 -2.26 -5.89
C ILE A 35 -5.92 -3.50 -4.96
N ALA A 36 -5.98 -4.70 -5.53
CA ALA A 36 -6.04 -5.93 -4.76
C ALA A 36 -4.79 -6.14 -3.89
N THR A 37 -3.59 -5.88 -4.44
CA THR A 37 -2.32 -5.97 -3.71
C THR A 37 -2.30 -5.04 -2.48
N TYR A 38 -2.63 -3.76 -2.66
CA TYR A 38 -2.59 -2.81 -1.53
C TYR A 38 -3.65 -3.11 -0.48
N ARG A 39 -4.86 -3.52 -0.89
CA ARG A 39 -5.88 -4.00 0.06
C ARG A 39 -5.40 -5.19 0.88
N GLN A 40 -4.69 -6.14 0.25
CA GLN A 40 -4.12 -7.27 0.98
C GLN A 40 -3.04 -6.82 1.96
N GLN A 41 -2.14 -5.93 1.55
CA GLN A 41 -1.09 -5.38 2.42
C GLN A 41 -1.68 -4.66 3.64
N ILE A 42 -2.69 -3.81 3.43
CA ILE A 42 -3.42 -3.13 4.50
C ILE A 42 -4.04 -4.16 5.46
N ALA A 43 -4.75 -5.17 4.94
CA ALA A 43 -5.35 -6.22 5.76
C ALA A 43 -4.32 -7.10 6.51
N GLU A 44 -3.09 -7.19 6.03
CA GLU A 44 -1.99 -7.84 6.74
C GLU A 44 -1.50 -7.00 7.91
N PHE A 45 -1.39 -5.67 7.76
CA PHE A 45 -1.08 -4.77 8.86
C PHE A 45 -2.19 -4.75 9.92
N GLU A 46 -3.46 -4.63 9.51
CA GLU A 46 -4.61 -4.67 10.42
C GLU A 46 -4.63 -5.94 11.26
N ARG A 47 -4.32 -7.09 10.64
CA ARG A 47 -4.27 -8.38 11.34
C ARG A 47 -3.06 -8.51 12.26
N ARG A 48 -1.90 -7.98 11.85
CA ARG A 48 -0.67 -8.02 12.65
C ARG A 48 -0.82 -7.19 13.92
N HIS A 49 -1.44 -6.02 13.82
CA HIS A 49 -1.59 -5.07 14.92
C HIS A 49 -2.93 -5.17 15.66
N GLY A 50 -3.93 -5.82 15.07
CA GLY A 50 -5.28 -5.95 15.64
C GLY A 50 -6.04 -4.63 15.72
N MET A 51 -5.68 -3.67 14.88
CA MET A 51 -6.17 -2.29 14.86
C MET A 51 -6.39 -1.84 13.42
N ASP A 52 -7.21 -0.82 13.21
CA ASP A 52 -7.22 -0.07 11.93
C ASP A 52 -6.06 0.94 11.88
N PHE A 53 -5.83 1.54 10.71
CA PHE A 53 -4.73 2.49 10.51
C PHE A 53 -4.82 3.75 11.41
N GLU A 54 -6.03 4.24 11.68
CA GLU A 54 -6.24 5.43 12.51
C GLU A 54 -5.93 5.14 13.98
N GLN A 55 -6.40 3.99 14.48
CA GLN A 55 -6.07 3.45 15.79
C GLN A 55 -4.57 3.24 15.94
N PHE A 56 -3.91 2.62 14.95
CA PHE A 56 -2.47 2.39 14.97
C PHE A 56 -1.68 3.71 14.98
N THR A 57 -2.10 4.70 14.19
CA THR A 57 -1.48 6.05 14.18
C THR A 57 -1.55 6.72 15.55
N ARG A 58 -2.70 6.63 16.24
CA ARG A 58 -2.84 7.14 17.62
C ARG A 58 -1.93 6.40 18.59
N TYR A 59 -1.95 5.06 18.53
CA TYR A 59 -1.14 4.20 19.38
C TYR A 59 0.36 4.51 19.27
N THR A 60 0.90 4.60 18.04
CA THR A 60 2.31 4.94 17.81
C THR A 60 2.66 6.33 18.37
N SER A 61 1.78 7.31 18.15
CA SER A 61 1.95 8.68 18.67
C SER A 61 1.99 8.74 20.20
N GLU A 62 1.10 7.98 20.86
CA GLU A 62 1.04 7.88 22.32
C GLU A 62 2.28 7.20 22.89
N ARG A 63 2.77 6.13 22.25
CA ARG A 63 4.00 5.45 22.68
C ARG A 63 5.24 6.33 22.60
N ILE A 64 5.38 7.12 21.53
CA ILE A 64 6.45 8.11 21.40
C ILE A 64 6.34 9.15 22.54
N ALA A 65 5.13 9.60 22.87
CA ALA A 65 4.91 10.53 23.98
C ALA A 65 5.29 9.93 25.35
N LEU A 66 5.01 8.63 25.57
CA LEU A 66 5.41 7.92 26.78
C LEU A 66 6.92 7.81 26.90
N LEU A 67 7.64 7.47 25.83
CA LEU A 67 9.11 7.41 25.83
C LEU A 67 9.74 8.75 26.25
N ARG A 68 9.17 9.87 25.81
CA ARG A 68 9.65 11.22 26.20
C ARG A 68 9.39 11.54 27.69
N ARG A 69 8.37 10.93 28.29
CA ARG A 69 7.93 11.19 29.67
C ARG A 69 8.44 10.16 30.67
N ALA A 70 9.11 9.11 30.20
CA ALA A 70 9.65 8.02 31.01
C ALA A 70 10.83 8.48 31.89
N ASN A 71 10.52 9.24 32.94
CA ASN A 71 11.46 9.60 33.99
C ASN A 71 11.53 8.45 35.01
N GLY A 72 12.75 7.99 35.32
CA GLY A 72 12.97 6.96 36.36
C GLY A 72 12.98 5.50 35.87
N GLN A 73 12.91 5.24 34.57
CA GLN A 73 13.16 3.91 34.00
C GLN A 73 14.66 3.61 33.90
N SER A 74 15.01 2.33 33.94
CA SER A 74 16.38 1.90 33.64
C SER A 74 16.72 2.12 32.15
N ASP A 75 18.01 2.31 31.85
CA ASP A 75 18.46 2.54 30.48
C ASP A 75 18.10 1.36 29.55
N GLU A 76 18.08 0.13 30.05
CA GLU A 76 17.71 -1.06 29.29
C GLU A 76 16.22 -1.06 28.89
N GLU A 77 15.32 -0.70 29.82
CA GLU A 77 13.88 -0.61 29.54
C GLU A 77 13.58 0.47 28.52
N ARG A 78 14.26 1.62 28.65
CA ARG A 78 14.17 2.72 27.71
C ARG A 78 14.64 2.32 26.32
N GLN A 79 15.72 1.56 26.22
CA GLN A 79 16.24 1.06 24.95
C GLN A 79 15.29 0.06 24.27
N ARG A 80 14.71 -0.87 25.02
CA ARG A 80 13.71 -1.82 24.50
C ARG A 80 12.46 -1.11 24.01
N LEU A 81 11.97 -0.13 24.78
CA LEU A 81 10.83 0.69 24.39
C LEU A 81 11.14 1.47 23.10
N ALA A 82 12.31 2.09 23.01
CA ALA A 82 12.74 2.82 21.81
C ALA A 82 12.80 1.91 20.57
N GLN A 83 13.37 0.71 20.68
CA GLN A 83 13.42 -0.26 19.57
C GLN A 83 12.03 -0.70 19.11
N ALA A 84 11.14 -0.99 20.04
CA ALA A 84 9.76 -1.36 19.69
C ALA A 84 8.98 -0.16 19.11
N ILE A 85 9.34 1.08 19.44
CA ILE A 85 8.76 2.27 18.80
C ILE A 85 9.27 2.43 17.37
N MET A 86 10.57 2.21 17.14
CA MET A 86 11.14 2.26 15.79
C MET A 86 10.46 1.25 14.85
N GLN A 87 10.21 0.02 15.33
CA GLN A 87 9.49 -0.99 14.55
C GLN A 87 8.05 -0.56 14.22
N ASP A 88 7.35 0.03 15.19
CA ASP A 88 6.00 0.55 14.96
C ASP A 88 5.99 1.76 14.01
N GLU A 89 7.03 2.60 14.04
CA GLU A 89 7.20 3.72 13.10
C GLU A 89 7.48 3.23 11.67
N ASP A 90 8.31 2.19 11.50
CA ASP A 90 8.58 1.56 10.22
C ASP A 90 7.29 0.93 9.64
N ASP A 91 6.57 0.13 10.43
CA ASP A 91 5.29 -0.46 10.04
C ASP A 91 4.24 0.63 9.72
N TRP A 92 4.22 1.74 10.49
CA TRP A 92 3.33 2.86 10.23
C TRP A 92 3.61 3.52 8.88
N LEU A 93 4.90 3.72 8.54
CA LEU A 93 5.31 4.34 7.29
C LEU A 93 4.92 3.48 6.09
N GLU A 94 5.18 2.17 6.16
CA GLU A 94 4.80 1.24 5.10
C GLU A 94 3.28 1.16 4.91
N TRP A 95 2.53 1.11 6.01
CA TRP A 95 1.07 1.08 5.95
C TRP A 95 0.51 2.39 5.37
N LYS A 96 1.02 3.55 5.80
CA LYS A 96 0.60 4.84 5.25
C LYS A 96 0.85 4.92 3.74
N ALA A 97 2.00 4.42 3.28
CA ALA A 97 2.31 4.35 1.86
C ALA A 97 1.34 3.43 1.10
N ALA A 98 0.96 2.29 1.67
CA ALA A 98 -0.01 1.37 1.06
C ALA A 98 -1.41 2.01 0.94
N GLU A 99 -1.87 2.75 1.96
CA GLU A 99 -3.11 3.54 1.92
C GLU A 99 -3.07 4.59 0.80
N ASP A 100 -2.00 5.38 0.73
CA ASP A 100 -1.86 6.44 -0.27
C ASP A 100 -1.81 5.90 -1.70
N MET A 101 -1.10 4.76 -1.89
CA MET A 101 -1.07 4.09 -3.17
C MET A 101 -2.44 3.52 -3.54
N LEU A 102 -3.15 2.90 -2.59
CA LEU A 102 -4.51 2.40 -2.81
C LEU A 102 -5.44 3.52 -3.28
N GLN A 103 -5.46 4.65 -2.58
CA GLN A 103 -6.28 5.81 -2.96
C GLN A 103 -5.91 6.34 -4.34
N SER A 104 -4.61 6.39 -4.68
CA SER A 104 -4.15 6.80 -6.00
C SER A 104 -4.67 5.89 -7.11
N TRP A 105 -4.62 4.56 -6.92
CA TRP A 105 -5.13 3.60 -7.90
C TRP A 105 -6.66 3.58 -7.99
N LEU A 106 -7.37 3.81 -6.89
CA LEU A 106 -8.83 3.98 -6.89
C LEU A 106 -9.25 5.23 -7.68
N GLY A 107 -8.54 6.35 -7.51
CA GLY A 107 -8.77 7.56 -8.32
C GLY A 107 -8.61 7.30 -9.83
N LEU A 108 -7.57 6.57 -10.24
CA LEU A 108 -7.38 6.18 -11.64
C LEU A 108 -8.51 5.29 -12.19
N GLN A 109 -9.14 4.48 -11.34
CA GLN A 109 -10.31 3.68 -11.74
C GLN A 109 -11.53 4.57 -12.00
N GLU A 110 -11.72 5.63 -11.23
CA GLU A 110 -12.83 6.59 -11.40
C GLU A 110 -12.65 7.49 -12.63
N GLU A 111 -11.40 7.81 -13.00
CA GLU A 111 -11.06 8.64 -14.16
C GLU A 111 -11.15 7.90 -15.51
N SER A 112 -11.20 6.57 -15.52
CA SER A 112 -11.35 5.75 -16.74
C SER A 112 -12.80 5.36 -16.97
N PRO A 113 -13.61 6.15 -17.72
CA PRO A 113 -14.97 5.75 -18.07
C PRO A 113 -14.93 4.46 -18.92
N ALA A 114 -15.90 3.59 -18.66
CA ALA A 114 -16.06 2.26 -19.24
C ALA A 114 -16.04 2.21 -20.79
#